data_AF-A0A8S3VNP1-F1
#
_entry.id   AF-A0A8S3VNP1-F1
#
_cell.length_a   1.000
_cell.length_b   1.000
_cell.length_c   1.000
_cell.angle_alpha   90.00
_cell.angle_beta   90.00
_cell.angle_gamma   90.00
#
_symmetry.space_group_name_H-M   'P 1'
#
loop_
_entity.id
_entity.type
_entity.pdbx_description
1 polymer ?
#
loop_
_entity_poly.entity_id
_entity_poly.type
_entity_poly.pdbx_seq_one_letter_code
_entity_poly.pdbx_strand_id
1 'polypeptide(L)'
;MEGLELSFECELEKPYPVTWYKDNKEVYPSSVIKIDSQQQTVHKLTILQTTLENKGRYEIKINNILSSADLDVKHPKRKHLRKLCFLSNTKPSKDKKEFQTLRNDIFDRANETPKWGDNLPTRWIFLEKEIERLIENREYVISYDIAKELAHKCSFSLEEVTLELDSFLKYEHEIGNVIFFEDIKSYIILEPKWLVDVFKCFVAPFQFQSQYLNMSEWSQLQSTGHVSNKLIDKLFTKVPLLNSAAHKAFALQIMEKFDIIVKPITTEKCEEYYMPCMIKASGFNDILETFNVQNIRCSRTSWFGLQFNFLPPALFNHILVTFLKKYSLCIVGDRRLAIYRDVGVFDLETSKCLKLVVCLSENSVAMQVWQFKEEEGICYHEKGNT
;
A
#
# COMPACT_ATOMS: atom_id res chain seq x y z
N MET A 1 -12.68 -13.99 -17.74
CA MET A 1 -13.35 -12.69 -17.86
C MET A 1 -14.33 -12.67 -16.73
N GLU A 2 -13.98 -11.99 -15.64
CA GLU A 2 -14.81 -11.88 -14.43
C GLU A 2 -15.48 -10.50 -14.45
N GLY A 3 -16.72 -10.40 -13.98
CA GLY A 3 -17.52 -9.18 -13.96
C GLY A 3 -18.17 -8.76 -15.29
N LEU A 4 -18.08 -9.58 -16.34
CA LEU A 4 -18.77 -9.33 -17.62
C LEU A 4 -20.09 -10.11 -17.69
N GLU A 5 -21.03 -9.62 -18.50
CA GLU A 5 -22.22 -10.36 -18.89
C GLU A 5 -21.85 -11.41 -19.95
N LEU A 6 -22.39 -12.61 -19.83
CA LEU A 6 -22.18 -13.70 -20.78
C LEU A 6 -23.47 -14.48 -20.98
N SER A 7 -23.73 -14.93 -22.20
CA SER A 7 -24.92 -15.72 -22.51
C SER A 7 -24.63 -16.97 -23.32
N PHE A 8 -25.31 -18.06 -22.96
CA PHE A 8 -25.44 -19.27 -23.78
C PHE A 8 -26.78 -19.21 -24.52
N GLU A 9 -26.77 -19.59 -25.79
CA GLU A 9 -27.96 -19.56 -26.64
C GLU A 9 -28.08 -20.88 -27.40
N CYS A 10 -29.30 -21.39 -27.49
CA CYS A 10 -29.63 -22.60 -28.22
C CYS A 10 -30.94 -22.38 -28.98
N GLU A 11 -30.91 -22.63 -30.29
CA GLU A 11 -32.05 -22.51 -31.18
C GLU A 11 -32.57 -23.91 -31.59
N LEU A 12 -33.89 -24.06 -31.63
CA LEU A 12 -34.62 -25.28 -31.94
C LEU A 12 -35.52 -25.07 -33.15
N GLU A 13 -35.69 -26.13 -33.95
CA GLU A 13 -36.60 -26.09 -35.11
C GLU A 13 -38.08 -26.03 -34.73
N LYS A 14 -38.44 -26.49 -33.52
CA LYS A 14 -39.81 -26.57 -33.01
C LYS A 14 -39.84 -26.25 -31.51
N PRO A 15 -40.98 -25.75 -31.00
CA PRO A 15 -41.09 -25.38 -29.60
C PRO A 15 -41.13 -26.61 -28.69
N TYR A 16 -40.06 -26.80 -27.92
CA TYR A 16 -39.94 -27.85 -26.91
C TYR A 16 -39.56 -27.24 -25.56
N PRO A 17 -40.02 -27.83 -24.44
CA PRO A 17 -39.54 -27.44 -23.13
C PRO A 17 -38.06 -27.82 -22.99
N VAL A 18 -37.27 -26.92 -22.38
CA VAL A 18 -35.85 -27.11 -22.16
C VAL A 18 -35.50 -26.96 -20.69
N THR A 19 -34.46 -27.65 -20.26
CA THR A 19 -33.90 -27.52 -18.91
C THR A 19 -32.41 -27.28 -19.00
N TRP A 20 -31.92 -26.29 -18.25
CA TRP A 20 -30.51 -25.93 -18.18
C TRP A 20 -29.85 -26.58 -16.95
N TYR A 21 -28.60 -27.01 -17.11
CA TYR A 21 -27.78 -27.61 -16.08
C TYR A 21 -26.40 -26.94 -16.04
N LYS A 22 -25.82 -26.86 -14.84
CA LYS A 22 -24.42 -26.53 -14.60
C LYS A 22 -23.82 -27.65 -13.76
N ASP A 23 -22.77 -28.29 -14.25
CA ASP A 23 -22.06 -29.38 -13.54
C ASP A 23 -23.03 -30.46 -13.02
N ASN A 24 -23.97 -30.89 -13.88
CA ASN A 24 -25.05 -31.84 -13.59
C ASN A 24 -26.11 -31.39 -12.57
N LYS A 25 -26.17 -30.11 -12.21
CA LYS A 25 -27.22 -29.54 -11.35
C LYS A 25 -28.10 -28.58 -12.13
N GLU A 26 -29.42 -28.71 -11.96
CA GLU A 26 -30.39 -27.86 -12.66
C GLU A 26 -30.22 -26.39 -12.25
N VAL A 27 -30.30 -25.49 -13.23
CA VAL A 27 -30.10 -24.05 -13.06
C VAL A 27 -31.43 -23.33 -13.15
N TYR A 28 -31.74 -22.54 -12.13
CA TYR A 28 -32.96 -21.73 -12.05
C TYR A 28 -32.65 -20.23 -12.17
N PRO A 29 -33.62 -19.42 -12.63
CA PRO A 29 -33.49 -17.96 -12.61
C PRO A 29 -33.22 -17.43 -11.20
N SER A 30 -32.35 -16.42 -11.09
CA SER A 30 -31.97 -15.78 -9.84
C SER A 30 -31.59 -14.31 -10.08
N SER A 31 -31.13 -13.61 -9.03
CA SER A 31 -30.58 -12.26 -9.18
C SER A 31 -29.33 -12.18 -10.08
N VAL A 32 -28.67 -13.32 -10.34
CA VAL A 32 -27.43 -13.41 -11.12
C VAL A 32 -27.65 -14.06 -12.49
N ILE A 33 -28.65 -14.94 -12.62
CA ILE A 33 -28.91 -15.73 -13.83
C ILE A 33 -30.31 -15.41 -14.36
N LYS A 34 -30.39 -14.98 -15.62
CA LYS A 34 -31.63 -14.85 -16.38
C LYS A 34 -31.77 -16.00 -17.36
N ILE A 35 -32.97 -16.55 -17.48
CA ILE A 35 -33.29 -17.56 -18.49
C ILE A 35 -34.48 -17.06 -19.27
N ASP A 36 -34.29 -16.88 -20.57
CA ASP A 36 -35.28 -16.36 -21.50
C ASP A 36 -35.54 -17.37 -22.61
N SER A 37 -36.80 -17.46 -23.07
CA SER A 37 -37.19 -18.30 -24.19
C SER A 37 -38.00 -17.47 -25.17
N GLN A 38 -37.37 -17.02 -26.25
CA GLN A 38 -37.99 -16.19 -27.27
C GLN A 38 -38.68 -17.07 -28.30
N GLN A 39 -39.96 -16.79 -28.56
CA GLN A 39 -40.78 -17.52 -29.55
C GLN A 39 -40.83 -19.05 -29.34
N GLN A 40 -40.48 -19.53 -28.14
CA GLN A 40 -40.35 -20.95 -27.75
C GLN A 40 -39.33 -21.78 -28.56
N THR A 41 -38.56 -21.18 -29.46
CA THR A 41 -37.54 -21.86 -30.27
C THR A 41 -36.13 -21.39 -29.96
N VAL A 42 -35.93 -20.18 -29.43
CA VAL A 42 -34.62 -19.68 -29.02
C VAL A 42 -34.56 -19.58 -27.50
N HIS A 43 -33.68 -20.37 -26.89
CA HIS A 43 -33.49 -20.44 -25.44
C HIS A 43 -32.14 -19.85 -25.05
N LYS A 44 -32.16 -18.90 -24.12
CA LYS A 44 -30.98 -18.15 -23.71
C LYS A 44 -30.81 -18.19 -22.19
N LEU A 45 -29.62 -18.54 -21.73
CA LEU A 45 -29.19 -18.41 -20.35
C LEU A 45 -28.15 -17.31 -20.27
N THR A 46 -28.43 -16.25 -19.51
CA THR A 46 -27.57 -15.08 -19.35
C THR A 46 -27.09 -14.97 -17.91
N ILE A 47 -25.77 -14.91 -17.73
CA ILE A 47 -25.10 -14.64 -16.46
C ILE A 47 -24.77 -13.14 -16.45
N LEU A 48 -25.43 -12.37 -15.59
CA LEU A 48 -25.33 -10.90 -15.58
C LEU A 48 -23.94 -10.40 -15.15
N GLN A 49 -23.32 -11.11 -14.21
CA GLN A 49 -21.97 -10.83 -13.73
C GLN A 49 -21.23 -12.14 -13.45
N THR A 50 -20.32 -12.52 -14.33
CA THR A 50 -19.55 -13.76 -14.18
C THR A 50 -18.57 -13.68 -13.00
N THR A 51 -18.60 -14.66 -12.10
CA THR A 51 -17.63 -14.89 -11.01
C THR A 51 -16.88 -16.21 -11.23
N LEU A 52 -15.85 -16.49 -10.42
CA LEU A 52 -15.13 -17.78 -10.46
C LEU A 52 -16.05 -18.98 -10.21
N GLU A 53 -17.14 -18.81 -9.47
CA GLU A 53 -18.11 -19.89 -9.17
C GLU A 53 -18.94 -20.27 -10.41
N ASN A 54 -19.05 -19.37 -11.38
CA ASN A 54 -19.73 -19.64 -12.63
C ASN A 54 -18.89 -20.51 -13.58
N LYS A 55 -17.60 -20.75 -13.30
CA LYS A 55 -16.81 -21.73 -14.06
C LYS A 55 -17.44 -23.12 -13.97
N GLY A 56 -17.54 -23.81 -15.10
CA GLY A 56 -18.13 -25.14 -15.16
C GLY A 56 -18.68 -25.49 -16.55
N ARG A 57 -19.25 -26.70 -16.65
CA ARG A 57 -19.90 -27.19 -17.87
C ARG A 57 -21.38 -26.86 -17.82
N TYR A 58 -21.86 -26.13 -18.81
CA TYR A 58 -23.28 -25.80 -18.98
C TYR A 58 -23.90 -26.68 -20.04
N GLU A 59 -25.08 -27.22 -19.74
CA GLU A 59 -25.78 -28.15 -20.61
C GLU A 59 -27.24 -27.75 -20.74
N ILE A 60 -27.77 -27.81 -21.96
CA ILE A 60 -29.20 -27.68 -22.22
C ILE A 60 -29.73 -29.05 -22.65
N LYS A 61 -30.78 -29.51 -21.99
CA LYS A 61 -31.43 -30.79 -22.28
C LYS A 61 -32.80 -30.57 -22.90
N ILE A 62 -33.01 -31.19 -24.06
CA ILE A 62 -34.30 -31.22 -24.76
C ILE A 62 -34.66 -32.70 -24.97
N ASN A 63 -35.66 -33.21 -24.24
CA ASN A 63 -36.02 -34.64 -24.24
C ASN A 63 -34.80 -35.55 -23.96
N ASN A 64 -34.40 -36.38 -24.94
CA ASN A 64 -33.27 -37.30 -24.85
C ASN A 64 -31.97 -36.76 -25.47
N ILE A 65 -31.96 -35.49 -25.90
CA ILE A 65 -30.81 -34.86 -26.55
C ILE A 65 -30.25 -33.78 -25.62
N LEU A 66 -28.93 -33.66 -25.57
CA LEU A 66 -28.22 -32.63 -24.81
C LEU A 66 -27.22 -31.91 -25.71
N SER A 67 -27.01 -30.63 -25.43
CA SER A 67 -25.91 -29.83 -25.96
C SER A 67 -25.16 -29.21 -24.79
N SER A 68 -23.83 -29.08 -24.92
CA SER A 68 -22.96 -28.67 -23.81
C SER A 68 -21.87 -27.68 -24.23
N ALA A 69 -21.53 -26.75 -23.34
CA ALA A 69 -20.42 -25.80 -23.50
C ALA A 69 -19.68 -25.60 -22.17
N ASP A 70 -18.36 -25.42 -22.22
CA ASP A 70 -17.54 -25.16 -21.05
C ASP A 70 -17.27 -23.65 -20.87
N LEU A 71 -17.52 -23.14 -19.67
CA LEU A 71 -17.21 -21.76 -19.29
C LEU A 71 -15.93 -21.72 -18.44
N ASP A 72 -14.89 -21.02 -18.92
CA ASP A 72 -13.70 -20.70 -18.12
C ASP A 72 -13.68 -19.21 -17.73
N VAL A 73 -13.84 -18.95 -16.43
CA VAL A 73 -13.74 -17.59 -15.87
C VAL A 73 -12.34 -17.34 -15.33
N LYS A 74 -11.54 -16.57 -16.07
CA LYS A 74 -10.23 -16.08 -15.60
C LYS A 74 -10.36 -14.81 -14.76
N HIS A 75 -9.72 -14.79 -13.59
CA HIS A 75 -9.66 -13.65 -12.67
C HIS A 75 -8.78 -12.51 -13.24
N PRO A 76 -9.28 -11.27 -13.36
CA PRO A 76 -8.59 -10.16 -14.01
C PRO A 76 -7.32 -9.75 -13.24
N LYS A 77 -7.27 -9.94 -11.91
CA LYS A 77 -6.10 -9.59 -11.10
C LYS A 77 -4.90 -10.55 -11.24
N ARG A 78 -4.96 -11.61 -12.05
CA ARG A 78 -3.84 -12.57 -12.20
C ARG A 78 -2.95 -12.34 -13.42
N LYS A 79 -3.06 -11.20 -14.12
CA LYS A 79 -2.16 -10.90 -15.26
C LYS A 79 -0.67 -10.85 -14.89
N HIS A 80 -0.35 -10.51 -13.64
CA HIS A 80 1.03 -10.47 -13.13
C HIS A 80 1.52 -11.84 -12.61
N LEU A 81 0.62 -12.77 -12.33
CA LEU A 81 0.97 -14.14 -11.91
C LEU A 81 1.07 -15.01 -13.16
N ARG A 82 2.28 -15.12 -13.72
CA ARG A 82 2.50 -15.85 -14.97
C ARG A 82 2.40 -17.36 -14.82
N LYS A 83 3.09 -17.94 -13.83
CA LYS A 83 3.20 -19.40 -13.63
C LYS A 83 3.09 -19.74 -12.15
N LEU A 84 2.16 -20.64 -11.82
CA LEU A 84 1.99 -21.19 -10.47
C LEU A 84 2.81 -22.47 -10.35
N CYS A 85 3.84 -22.45 -9.50
CA CYS A 85 4.65 -23.62 -9.18
C CYS A 85 4.28 -24.13 -7.79
N PHE A 86 3.72 -25.34 -7.70
CA PHE A 86 3.39 -25.96 -6.42
C PHE A 86 4.60 -26.75 -5.92
N LEU A 87 5.21 -26.28 -4.84
CA LEU A 87 6.37 -26.92 -4.23
C LEU A 87 5.93 -27.65 -2.96
N SER A 88 6.26 -28.94 -2.86
CA SER A 88 6.08 -29.70 -1.62
C SER A 88 7.41 -29.84 -0.90
N ASN A 89 7.47 -29.33 0.34
CA ASN A 89 8.65 -29.48 1.21
C ASN A 89 8.57 -30.70 2.14
N THR A 90 7.57 -31.57 1.95
CA THR A 90 7.26 -32.69 2.88
C THR A 90 7.79 -34.04 2.40
N LYS A 91 8.37 -34.14 1.19
CA LYS A 91 8.93 -35.40 0.67
C LYS A 91 10.43 -35.27 0.38
N PRO A 92 11.28 -36.08 1.02
CA PRO A 92 12.68 -36.22 0.62
C PRO A 92 12.76 -37.19 -0.57
N SER A 93 12.58 -36.72 -1.80
CA SER A 93 12.83 -37.55 -3.00
C SER A 93 13.82 -36.86 -3.93
N LYS A 94 14.77 -37.66 -4.43
CA LYS A 94 15.93 -37.27 -5.24
C LYS A 94 15.59 -36.60 -6.59
N ASP A 95 14.35 -36.69 -7.04
CA ASP A 95 13.86 -36.05 -8.26
C ASP A 95 12.97 -34.83 -7.95
N LYS A 96 13.59 -33.71 -7.59
CA LYS A 96 12.90 -32.42 -7.41
C LYS A 96 12.65 -31.74 -8.76
N LYS A 97 11.96 -32.41 -9.69
CA LYS A 97 11.65 -31.87 -11.02
C LYS A 97 10.92 -30.53 -10.95
N GLU A 98 10.11 -30.31 -9.92
CA GLU A 98 9.39 -29.06 -9.68
C GLU A 98 10.34 -27.92 -9.33
N PHE A 99 11.36 -28.18 -8.50
CA PHE A 99 12.40 -27.18 -8.19
C PHE A 99 13.27 -26.91 -9.40
N GLN A 100 13.59 -27.92 -10.21
CA GLN A 100 14.35 -27.70 -11.43
C GLN A 100 13.55 -26.89 -12.45
N THR A 101 12.25 -27.17 -12.58
CA THR A 101 11.33 -26.38 -13.41
C THR A 101 11.32 -24.92 -12.96
N LEU A 102 11.18 -24.68 -11.65
CA LEU A 102 11.21 -23.34 -11.09
C LEU A 102 12.56 -22.63 -11.32
N ARG A 103 13.70 -23.33 -11.15
CA ARG A 103 15.02 -22.76 -11.42
C ARG A 103 15.19 -22.35 -12.88
N ASN A 104 14.80 -23.24 -13.80
CA ASN A 104 14.86 -22.94 -15.23
C ASN A 104 13.96 -21.75 -15.56
N ASP A 105 12.74 -21.71 -15.01
CA ASP A 105 11.85 -20.57 -15.20
C ASP A 105 12.46 -19.26 -14.69
N ILE A 106 13.07 -19.27 -13.49
CA ILE A 106 13.75 -18.10 -12.91
C ILE A 106 14.90 -17.66 -13.82
N PHE A 107 15.72 -18.60 -14.28
CA PHE A 107 16.85 -18.32 -15.17
C PHE A 107 16.37 -17.71 -16.50
N ASP A 108 15.38 -18.32 -17.15
CA ASP A 108 14.82 -17.81 -18.40
C ASP A 108 14.22 -16.40 -18.22
N ARG A 109 13.55 -16.14 -17.09
CA ARG A 109 13.01 -14.80 -16.78
C ARG A 109 14.11 -13.78 -16.45
N ALA A 110 15.16 -14.20 -15.76
CA ALA A 110 16.29 -13.32 -15.46
C ALA A 110 16.98 -12.87 -16.76
N ASN A 111 17.15 -13.79 -17.72
CA ASN A 111 17.68 -13.48 -19.05
C ASN A 111 16.79 -12.54 -19.89
N GLU A 112 15.49 -12.48 -19.60
CA GLU A 112 14.57 -11.52 -20.25
C GLU A 112 14.68 -10.11 -19.65
N THR A 113 15.38 -9.93 -18.53
CA THR A 113 15.53 -8.59 -17.94
C THR A 113 16.47 -7.74 -18.79
N PRO A 114 16.14 -6.46 -19.08
CA PRO A 114 16.94 -5.63 -19.98
C PRO A 114 18.40 -5.44 -19.58
N LYS A 115 18.70 -5.58 -18.28
CA LYS A 115 20.04 -5.38 -17.70
C LYS A 115 20.89 -6.65 -17.64
N TRP A 116 20.33 -7.80 -18.03
CA TRP A 116 21.05 -9.05 -17.93
C TRP A 116 22.21 -9.11 -18.93
N GLY A 117 23.43 -9.32 -18.42
CA GLY A 117 24.64 -9.36 -19.25
C GLY A 117 25.22 -7.98 -19.58
N ASP A 118 24.72 -6.91 -18.96
CA ASP A 118 25.34 -5.59 -19.06
C ASP A 118 26.79 -5.63 -18.55
N ASN A 119 27.68 -4.97 -19.29
CA ASN A 119 29.08 -4.86 -18.89
C ASN A 119 29.20 -3.81 -17.78
N LEU A 120 29.63 -4.25 -16.60
CA LEU A 120 29.92 -3.36 -15.48
C LEU A 120 31.42 -3.05 -15.43
N PRO A 121 31.80 -1.84 -14.96
CA PRO A 121 33.21 -1.52 -14.74
C PRO A 121 33.85 -2.49 -13.75
N THR A 122 34.93 -3.16 -14.14
CA THR A 122 35.62 -4.16 -13.29
C THR A 122 36.05 -3.63 -11.92
N ARG A 123 36.32 -2.32 -11.84
CA ARG A 123 36.71 -1.67 -10.58
C ARG A 123 35.59 -1.62 -9.53
N TRP A 124 34.33 -1.68 -9.94
CA TRP A 124 33.19 -1.74 -9.01
C TRP A 124 33.25 -2.98 -8.11
N ILE A 125 33.76 -4.11 -8.64
CA ILE A 125 33.98 -5.36 -7.88
C ILE A 125 34.87 -5.14 -6.65
N PHE A 126 35.86 -4.24 -6.72
CA PHE A 126 36.72 -3.97 -5.57
C PHE A 126 35.97 -3.22 -4.47
N LEU A 127 35.10 -2.29 -4.84
CA LEU A 127 34.28 -1.56 -3.88
C LEU A 127 33.17 -2.45 -3.29
N GLU A 128 32.55 -3.32 -4.10
CA GLU A 128 31.61 -4.35 -3.64
C GLU A 128 32.24 -5.23 -2.56
N LYS A 129 33.46 -5.72 -2.78
CA LYS A 129 34.19 -6.54 -1.79
C LYS A 129 34.47 -5.81 -0.48
N GLU A 130 34.80 -4.51 -0.54
CA GLU A 130 34.97 -3.73 0.68
C GLU A 130 33.63 -3.50 1.39
N ILE A 131 32.53 -3.30 0.66
CA ILE A 131 31.17 -3.23 1.23
C ILE A 131 30.80 -4.55 1.92
N GLU A 132 31.05 -5.70 1.28
CA GLU A 132 30.83 -7.02 1.89
C GLU A 132 31.61 -7.16 3.20
N ARG A 133 32.89 -6.76 3.20
CA ARG A 133 33.74 -6.77 4.39
C ARG A 133 33.19 -5.87 5.51
N LEU A 134 32.64 -4.70 5.19
CA LEU A 134 32.00 -3.82 6.19
C LEU A 134 30.78 -4.49 6.81
N ILE A 135 29.94 -5.11 5.98
CA ILE A 135 28.75 -5.85 6.43
C ILE A 135 29.16 -7.03 7.34
N GLU A 136 30.20 -7.78 6.99
CA GLU A 136 30.76 -8.85 7.83
C GLU A 136 31.22 -8.34 9.21
N ASN A 137 31.74 -7.10 9.26
CA ASN A 137 32.13 -6.41 10.49
C ASN A 137 30.96 -5.72 11.20
N ARG A 138 29.72 -5.96 10.76
CA ARG A 138 28.47 -5.38 11.30
C ARG A 138 28.34 -3.87 11.13
N GLU A 139 29.02 -3.32 10.12
CA GLU A 139 28.84 -1.94 9.67
C GLU A 139 27.83 -1.92 8.52
N TYR A 140 26.57 -1.63 8.84
CA TYR A 140 25.46 -1.67 7.88
C TYR A 140 25.13 -0.31 7.26
N VAL A 141 25.68 0.77 7.82
CA VAL A 141 25.46 2.15 7.38
C VAL A 141 26.78 2.89 7.48
N ILE A 142 27.19 3.57 6.41
CA ILE A 142 28.40 4.40 6.38
C ILE A 142 28.07 5.80 5.88
N SER A 143 28.89 6.79 6.26
CA SER A 143 28.75 8.12 5.67
C SER A 143 29.21 8.10 4.21
N TYR A 144 28.69 9.04 3.43
CA TYR A 144 29.10 9.19 2.04
C TYR A 144 30.59 9.55 1.91
N ASP A 145 31.14 10.31 2.86
CA ASP A 145 32.58 10.63 2.89
C ASP A 145 33.43 9.36 3.05
N ILE A 146 33.03 8.43 3.92
CA ILE A 146 33.72 7.14 4.07
C ILE A 146 33.63 6.33 2.77
N ALA A 147 32.46 6.28 2.14
CA ALA A 147 32.30 5.58 0.86
C ALA A 147 33.18 6.18 -0.24
N LYS A 148 33.32 7.51 -0.27
CA LYS A 148 34.21 8.22 -1.20
C LYS A 148 35.68 7.89 -0.94
N GLU A 149 36.10 7.84 0.32
CA GLU A 149 37.46 7.41 0.69
C GLU A 149 37.75 5.95 0.30
N LEU A 150 36.76 5.06 0.44
CA LEU A 150 36.88 3.66 0.01
C LEU A 150 36.96 3.55 -1.51
N ALA A 151 36.11 4.27 -2.24
CA ALA A 151 36.15 4.32 -3.70
C ALA A 151 37.52 4.76 -4.23
N HIS A 152 38.13 5.77 -3.60
CA HIS A 152 39.50 6.19 -3.91
C HIS A 152 40.53 5.07 -3.71
N LYS A 153 40.42 4.28 -2.63
CA LYS A 153 41.30 3.13 -2.39
C LYS A 153 41.06 2.00 -3.40
N CYS A 154 39.84 1.88 -3.91
CA CYS A 154 39.43 0.89 -4.90
C CYS A 154 39.74 1.28 -6.36
N SER A 155 40.71 2.18 -6.58
CA SER A 155 41.18 2.60 -7.92
C SER A 155 40.17 3.39 -8.76
N PHE A 156 39.21 4.08 -8.13
CA PHE A 156 38.35 5.04 -8.84
C PHE A 156 39.17 6.28 -9.23
N SER A 157 38.85 6.91 -10.36
CA SER A 157 39.57 8.11 -10.84
C SER A 157 39.46 9.25 -9.82
N LEU A 158 40.58 9.91 -9.50
CA LEU A 158 40.59 11.05 -8.55
C LEU A 158 39.72 12.22 -9.03
N GLU A 159 39.71 12.47 -10.34
CA GLU A 159 38.99 13.61 -10.95
C GLU A 159 37.47 13.36 -11.02
N GLU A 160 37.05 12.09 -11.10
CA GLU A 160 35.65 11.71 -11.34
C GLU A 160 35.06 10.81 -10.24
N VAL A 161 35.76 10.62 -9.11
CA VAL A 161 35.38 9.68 -8.04
C VAL A 161 33.92 9.80 -7.61
N THR A 162 33.41 11.03 -7.51
CA THR A 162 32.06 11.31 -7.01
C THR A 162 31.01 10.95 -8.04
N LEU A 163 31.27 11.23 -9.32
CA LEU A 163 30.38 10.85 -10.42
C LEU A 163 30.33 9.33 -10.58
N GLU A 164 31.49 8.69 -10.48
CA GLU A 164 31.58 7.25 -10.58
C GLU A 164 30.95 6.55 -9.37
N LEU A 165 31.23 7.02 -8.15
CA LEU A 165 30.61 6.50 -6.94
C LEU A 165 29.09 6.66 -6.98
N ASP A 166 28.58 7.82 -7.39
CA ASP A 166 27.14 8.03 -7.53
C ASP A 166 26.54 7.06 -8.57
N SER A 167 27.24 6.77 -9.67
CA SER A 167 26.80 5.80 -10.68
C SER A 167 26.75 4.37 -10.13
N PHE A 168 27.79 3.98 -9.38
CA PHE A 168 27.85 2.70 -8.67
C PHE A 168 26.71 2.56 -7.66
N LEU A 169 26.53 3.54 -6.78
CA LEU A 169 25.51 3.52 -5.73
C LEU A 169 24.09 3.52 -6.30
N LYS A 170 23.83 4.26 -7.40
CA LYS A 170 22.55 4.21 -8.11
C LYS A 170 22.28 2.82 -8.68
N TYR A 171 23.28 2.20 -9.30
CA TYR A 171 23.16 0.84 -9.82
C TYR A 171 22.84 -0.16 -8.69
N GLU A 172 23.61 -0.16 -7.61
CA GLU A 172 23.39 -1.03 -6.45
C GLU A 172 22.04 -0.79 -5.76
N HIS A 173 21.57 0.46 -5.77
CA HIS A 173 20.23 0.83 -5.29
C HIS A 173 19.12 0.25 -6.15
N GLU A 174 19.25 0.35 -7.48
CA GLU A 174 18.25 -0.14 -8.42
C GLU A 174 18.09 -1.66 -8.40
N ILE A 175 19.17 -2.40 -8.12
CA ILE A 175 19.11 -3.87 -7.94
C ILE A 175 18.76 -4.30 -6.52
N GLY A 176 18.73 -3.35 -5.57
CA GLY A 176 18.28 -3.57 -4.19
C GLY A 176 19.32 -4.15 -3.25
N ASN A 177 20.62 -4.09 -3.60
CA ASN A 177 21.71 -4.52 -2.74
C ASN A 177 22.04 -3.47 -1.67
N VAL A 178 22.02 -2.20 -2.05
CA VAL A 178 22.31 -1.04 -1.18
C VAL A 178 21.13 -0.07 -1.23
N ILE A 179 20.98 0.81 -0.24
CA ILE A 179 20.02 1.93 -0.32
C ILE A 179 20.78 3.24 -0.30
N PHE A 180 20.63 4.00 -1.38
CA PHE A 180 21.24 5.31 -1.57
C PHE A 180 20.19 6.30 -2.12
N PHE A 181 20.14 7.50 -1.53
CA PHE A 181 19.23 8.56 -1.95
C PHE A 181 20.02 9.81 -2.31
N GLU A 182 19.87 10.27 -3.56
CA GLU A 182 20.58 11.46 -4.04
C GLU A 182 20.17 12.76 -3.34
N ASP A 183 18.95 12.82 -2.82
CA ASP A 183 18.45 13.95 -2.04
C ASP A 183 18.81 13.86 -0.54
N ILE A 184 19.33 12.71 -0.08
CA ILE A 184 19.77 12.47 1.31
C ILE A 184 21.17 11.80 1.28
N LYS A 185 22.16 12.47 0.67
CA LYS A 185 23.51 11.91 0.46
C LYS A 185 24.36 11.78 1.73
N SER A 186 23.85 12.00 2.93
CA SER A 186 24.69 11.98 4.15
C SER A 186 25.20 10.57 4.48
N TYR A 187 24.38 9.55 4.23
CA TYR A 187 24.69 8.16 4.56
C TYR A 187 24.21 7.20 3.46
N ILE A 188 24.85 6.04 3.42
CA ILE A 188 24.55 4.92 2.52
C ILE A 188 24.22 3.72 3.40
N ILE A 189 23.10 3.06 3.13
CA ILE A 189 22.70 1.84 3.85
C ILE A 189 23.21 0.65 3.05
N LEU A 190 24.26 -0.01 3.55
CA LEU A 190 24.92 -1.15 2.91
C LEU A 190 24.07 -2.42 2.97
N GLU A 191 23.23 -2.57 4.01
CA GLU A 191 22.31 -3.71 4.14
C GLU A 191 20.85 -3.25 4.27
N PRO A 192 19.98 -3.47 3.27
CA PRO A 192 18.57 -3.05 3.28
C PRO A 192 17.76 -3.54 4.49
N LYS A 193 18.17 -4.69 5.06
CA LYS A 193 17.59 -5.24 6.29
C LYS A 193 17.62 -4.22 7.44
N TRP A 194 18.67 -3.40 7.53
CA TRP A 194 18.76 -2.36 8.56
C TRP A 194 17.55 -1.41 8.52
N LEU A 195 17.15 -0.96 7.33
CA LEU A 195 15.99 -0.07 7.17
C LEU A 195 14.67 -0.78 7.54
N VAL A 196 14.57 -2.08 7.22
CA VAL A 196 13.42 -2.90 7.64
C VAL A 196 13.34 -2.96 9.17
N ASP A 197 14.46 -3.07 9.86
CA ASP A 197 14.50 -3.11 11.32
C ASP A 197 14.18 -1.74 11.94
N VAL A 198 14.59 -0.64 11.30
CA VAL A 198 14.14 0.74 11.64
C VAL A 198 12.61 0.84 11.56
N PHE A 199 11.99 0.41 10.46
CA PHE A 199 10.54 0.50 10.32
C PHE A 199 9.79 -0.39 11.32
N LYS A 200 10.32 -1.60 11.58
CA LYS A 200 9.77 -2.53 12.58
C LYS A 200 9.76 -1.96 13.99
N CYS A 201 10.59 -0.96 14.31
CA CYS A 201 10.50 -0.26 15.59
C CYS A 201 9.08 0.22 15.88
N PHE A 202 8.36 0.72 14.87
CA PHE A 202 7.00 1.24 15.03
C PHE A 202 5.91 0.25 14.57
N VAL A 203 6.09 -0.40 13.43
CA VAL A 203 4.99 -1.15 12.79
C VAL A 203 4.83 -2.58 13.29
N ALA A 204 5.81 -3.13 14.03
CA ALA A 204 5.73 -4.50 14.49
C ALA A 204 4.60 -4.70 15.53
N PRO A 205 3.91 -5.85 15.54
CA PRO A 205 2.83 -6.14 16.49
C PRO A 205 3.22 -5.95 17.97
N PHE A 206 2.26 -5.56 18.82
CA PHE A 206 2.49 -5.21 20.22
C PHE A 206 3.24 -6.28 21.03
N GLN A 207 3.03 -7.56 20.74
CA GLN A 207 3.76 -8.65 21.41
C GLN A 207 5.28 -8.56 21.27
N PHE A 208 5.78 -7.92 20.21
CA PHE A 208 7.21 -7.65 19.97
C PHE A 208 7.65 -6.25 20.47
N GLN A 209 6.71 -5.50 21.06
CA GLN A 209 6.87 -4.14 21.57
C GLN A 209 6.77 -4.05 23.09
N SER A 210 6.16 -5.04 23.74
CA SER A 210 5.81 -5.05 25.17
C SER A 210 6.99 -4.82 26.13
N GLN A 211 8.21 -5.12 25.70
CA GLN A 211 9.43 -4.85 26.49
C GLN A 211 9.86 -3.36 26.48
N TYR A 212 9.34 -2.56 25.55
CA TYR A 212 9.69 -1.13 25.39
C TYR A 212 8.49 -0.19 25.56
N LEU A 213 7.30 -0.67 25.23
CA LEU A 213 6.05 0.09 25.29
C LEU A 213 5.06 -0.59 26.20
N ASN A 214 4.38 0.21 27.02
CA ASN A 214 3.20 -0.25 27.71
C ASN A 214 1.97 -0.19 26.77
N MET A 215 0.90 -0.87 27.18
CA MET A 215 -0.32 -0.96 26.38
C MET A 215 -1.00 0.40 26.17
N SER A 216 -0.85 1.34 27.11
CA SER A 216 -1.43 2.68 27.00
C SER A 216 -0.75 3.51 25.90
N GLU A 217 0.59 3.56 25.91
CA GLU A 217 1.40 4.23 24.88
C GLU A 217 1.12 3.63 23.49
N TRP A 218 1.03 2.30 23.40
CA TRP A 218 0.69 1.61 22.15
C TRP A 218 -0.71 1.96 21.65
N SER A 219 -1.69 1.96 22.55
CA SER A 219 -3.08 2.31 22.22
C SER A 219 -3.20 3.78 21.81
N GLN A 220 -2.43 4.67 22.41
CA GLN A 220 -2.37 6.09 22.05
C GLN A 220 -1.78 6.31 20.65
N LEU A 221 -0.71 5.60 20.32
CA LEU A 221 -0.14 5.60 18.96
C LEU A 221 -1.18 5.12 17.94
N GLN A 222 -1.90 4.04 18.24
CA GLN A 222 -2.93 3.51 17.34
C GLN A 222 -4.19 4.38 17.27
N SER A 223 -4.51 5.19 18.28
CA SER A 223 -5.71 6.04 18.27
C SER A 223 -5.46 7.41 17.65
N THR A 224 -4.25 7.95 17.79
CA THR A 224 -3.90 9.33 17.38
C THR A 224 -2.86 9.41 16.27
N GLY A 225 -2.05 8.36 16.09
CA GLY A 225 -0.88 8.40 15.21
C GLY A 225 0.25 9.29 15.72
N HIS A 226 0.14 9.87 16.92
CA HIS A 226 1.12 10.79 17.46
C HIS A 226 2.39 10.05 17.91
N VAL A 227 3.54 10.59 17.53
CA VAL A 227 4.87 10.04 17.80
C VAL A 227 5.74 11.10 18.46
N SER A 228 5.83 11.04 19.79
CA SER A 228 6.65 11.93 20.60
C SER A 228 8.14 11.59 20.49
N ASN A 229 9.01 12.56 20.76
CA ASN A 229 10.46 12.33 20.77
C ASN A 229 10.86 11.25 21.80
N LYS A 230 10.19 11.22 22.96
CA LYS A 230 10.38 10.19 23.99
C LYS A 230 10.04 8.78 23.47
N LEU A 231 8.96 8.68 22.68
CA LEU A 231 8.57 7.40 22.06
C LEU A 231 9.61 6.94 21.05
N ILE A 232 10.13 7.85 20.22
CA ILE A 232 11.21 7.57 19.26
C ILE A 232 12.44 7.03 20.00
N ASP A 233 12.87 7.73 21.06
CA ASP A 233 14.06 7.33 21.84
C ASP A 233 13.90 5.91 22.39
N LYS A 234 12.76 5.60 23.00
CA LYS A 234 12.47 4.24 23.52
C LYS A 234 12.52 3.18 22.42
N LEU A 235 11.86 3.45 21.28
CA LEU A 235 11.72 2.46 20.21
C LEU A 235 13.01 2.27 19.40
N PHE A 236 13.84 3.31 19.27
CA PHE A 236 15.10 3.25 18.55
C PHE A 236 16.19 2.49 19.31
N THR A 237 16.07 2.29 20.63
CA THR A 237 16.97 1.42 21.40
C THR A 237 17.05 -0.03 20.86
N LYS A 238 16.05 -0.46 20.07
CA LYS A 238 16.02 -1.77 19.41
C LYS A 238 17.10 -1.96 18.36
N VAL A 239 17.58 -0.88 17.76
CA VAL A 239 18.54 -0.89 16.65
C VAL A 239 19.80 -0.20 17.15
N PRO A 240 20.88 -0.94 17.47
CA PRO A 240 22.06 -0.40 18.15
C PRO A 240 22.66 0.87 17.50
N LEU A 241 22.66 0.94 16.16
CA LEU A 241 23.19 2.09 15.41
C LEU A 241 22.37 3.38 15.62
N LEU A 242 21.07 3.28 15.91
CA LEU A 242 20.19 4.45 16.12
C LEU A 242 20.42 5.16 17.46
N ASN A 243 21.27 4.63 18.34
CA ASN A 243 21.69 5.32 19.55
C ASN A 243 22.56 6.56 19.23
N SER A 244 23.18 6.60 18.04
CA SER A 244 23.87 7.77 17.54
C SER A 244 22.86 8.81 17.04
N ALA A 245 23.00 10.06 17.51
CA ALA A 245 22.13 11.16 17.09
C ALA A 245 22.12 11.37 15.57
N ALA A 246 23.25 11.14 14.89
CA ALA A 246 23.38 11.30 13.45
C ALA A 246 22.59 10.22 12.68
N HIS A 247 22.73 8.96 13.08
CA HIS A 247 21.98 7.84 12.48
C HIS A 247 20.48 7.94 12.78
N LYS A 248 20.10 8.39 13.99
CA LYS A 248 18.71 8.69 14.33
C LYS A 248 18.12 9.76 13.41
N ALA A 249 18.84 10.88 13.22
CA ALA A 249 18.39 11.95 12.34
C ALA A 249 18.24 11.47 10.88
N PHE A 250 19.21 10.69 10.39
CA PHE A 250 19.15 10.08 9.06
C PHE A 250 17.96 9.13 8.89
N ALA A 251 17.70 8.26 9.88
CA ALA A 251 16.54 7.37 9.86
C ALA A 251 15.21 8.14 9.80
N LEU A 252 15.08 9.21 10.60
CA LEU A 252 13.88 10.06 10.57
C LEU A 252 13.70 10.75 9.21
N GLN A 253 14.76 11.27 8.60
CA GLN A 253 14.71 11.85 7.25
C GLN A 253 14.22 10.84 6.21
N ILE A 254 14.69 9.58 6.28
CA ILE A 254 14.21 8.52 5.39
C ILE A 254 12.73 8.21 5.65
N MET A 255 12.32 8.12 6.91
CA MET A 255 10.92 7.89 7.26
C MET A 255 10.00 9.02 6.78
N GLU A 256 10.46 10.28 6.82
CA GLU A 256 9.75 11.42 6.23
C GLU A 256 9.69 11.36 4.71
N LYS A 257 10.79 10.95 4.05
CA LYS A 257 10.84 10.76 2.59
C LYS A 257 9.85 9.71 2.10
N PHE A 258 9.65 8.64 2.87
CA PHE A 258 8.67 7.59 2.56
C PHE A 258 7.24 7.92 3.03
N ASP A 259 6.98 9.14 3.51
CA ASP A 259 5.71 9.58 4.10
C ASP A 259 5.19 8.61 5.17
N ILE A 260 6.10 7.97 5.91
CA ILE A 260 5.75 7.15 7.06
C ILE A 260 5.42 8.07 8.22
N ILE A 261 6.25 9.10 8.42
CA ILE A 261 6.07 10.14 9.43
C ILE A 261 6.00 11.53 8.81
N VAL A 262 5.41 12.47 9.54
CA VAL A 262 5.29 13.87 9.13
C VAL A 262 5.21 14.78 10.35
N LYS A 263 5.84 15.96 10.27
CA LYS A 263 5.57 17.05 11.20
C LYS A 263 4.38 17.87 10.67
N PRO A 264 3.22 17.87 11.34
CA PRO A 264 2.06 18.62 10.88
C PRO A 264 2.31 20.12 10.93
N ILE A 265 1.68 20.88 10.03
CA ILE A 265 1.59 22.33 10.19
C ILE A 265 0.68 22.63 11.38
N THR A 266 1.27 23.21 12.43
CA THR A 266 0.57 23.71 13.61
C THR A 266 0.86 25.19 13.80
N THR A 267 -0.04 25.90 14.48
CA THR A 267 0.12 27.33 14.81
C THR A 267 1.29 27.58 15.78
N GLU A 268 1.69 26.56 16.54
CA GLU A 268 2.90 26.51 17.35
C GLU A 268 3.94 25.62 16.67
N LYS A 269 5.24 25.81 16.91
CA LYS A 269 6.26 24.87 16.40
C LYS A 269 6.06 23.50 17.06
N CYS A 270 5.42 22.57 16.36
CA CYS A 270 5.36 21.18 16.78
C CYS A 270 6.67 20.49 16.36
N GLU A 271 7.45 20.04 17.34
CA GLU A 271 8.68 19.27 17.08
C GLU A 271 8.42 17.76 16.98
N GLU A 272 7.17 17.34 17.17
CA GLU A 272 6.77 15.94 17.23
C GLU A 272 6.17 15.45 15.91
N TYR A 273 6.24 14.13 15.70
CA TYR A 273 5.84 13.51 14.45
C TYR A 273 4.44 12.91 14.54
N TYR A 274 3.80 12.75 13.39
CA TYR A 274 2.60 11.96 13.20
C TYR A 274 2.86 10.85 12.21
N MET A 275 2.26 9.68 12.44
CA MET A 275 2.44 8.46 11.66
C MET A 275 1.08 7.91 11.22
N PRO A 276 0.46 8.46 10.15
CA PRO A 276 -0.92 8.11 9.76
C PRO A 276 -1.16 6.62 9.54
N CYS A 277 -0.17 5.88 9.02
CA CYS A 277 -0.30 4.44 8.77
C CYS A 277 -0.50 3.59 10.03
N MET A 278 -0.17 4.13 11.21
CA MET A 278 -0.39 3.46 12.50
C MET A 278 -1.81 3.65 13.05
N ILE A 279 -2.56 4.63 12.54
CA ILE A 279 -3.89 4.94 13.07
C ILE A 279 -4.85 3.79 12.76
N LYS A 280 -5.41 3.22 13.82
CA LYS A 280 -6.41 2.16 13.78
C LYS A 280 -7.81 2.64 14.12
N ALA A 281 -7.97 3.81 14.72
CA ALA A 281 -9.29 4.40 14.90
C ALA A 281 -9.93 4.69 13.52
N SER A 282 -11.13 4.18 13.31
CA SER A 282 -12.05 4.60 12.25
C SER A 282 -13.04 5.57 12.86
N GLY A 283 -13.34 6.68 12.19
CA GLY A 283 -14.10 7.77 12.80
C GLY A 283 -15.05 8.48 11.87
N PHE A 284 -15.37 7.91 10.70
CA PHE A 284 -16.19 8.62 9.72
C PHE A 284 -17.56 9.06 10.27
N ASN A 285 -18.27 8.15 10.97
CA ASN A 285 -19.57 8.48 11.57
C ASN A 285 -19.43 9.45 12.75
N ASP A 286 -18.46 9.23 13.64
CA ASP A 286 -18.19 10.12 14.78
C ASP A 286 -17.84 11.55 14.32
N ILE A 287 -17.06 11.67 13.24
CA ILE A 287 -16.76 12.96 12.59
C ILE A 287 -18.05 13.55 12.04
N LEU A 288 -18.79 12.81 11.20
CA LEU A 288 -20.02 13.33 10.62
C LEU A 288 -20.98 13.82 11.68
N GLU A 289 -21.18 13.08 12.78
CA GLU A 289 -22.00 13.50 13.91
C GLU A 289 -21.45 14.75 14.59
N THR A 290 -20.14 14.81 14.84
CA THR A 290 -19.51 15.99 15.45
C THR A 290 -19.70 17.25 14.60
N PHE A 291 -19.73 17.12 13.28
CA PHE A 291 -19.95 18.23 12.35
C PHE A 291 -21.41 18.34 11.86
N ASN A 292 -22.32 17.52 12.38
CA ASN A 292 -23.77 17.56 12.12
C ASN A 292 -24.49 18.16 13.32
N VAL A 293 -24.06 19.34 13.76
CA VAL A 293 -24.74 20.07 14.82
C VAL A 293 -25.97 20.75 14.21
N GLN A 294 -27.16 20.38 14.69
CA GLN A 294 -28.46 20.85 14.19
C GLN A 294 -28.64 22.39 14.18
N ASN A 295 -27.73 23.14 14.81
CA ASN A 295 -27.72 24.61 14.88
C ASN A 295 -26.60 25.29 14.08
N ILE A 296 -25.70 24.54 13.42
CA ILE A 296 -24.59 25.12 12.67
C ILE A 296 -24.97 25.21 11.18
N ARG A 297 -24.99 26.43 10.63
CA ARG A 297 -25.12 26.67 9.19
C ARG A 297 -23.84 26.25 8.46
N CYS A 298 -23.71 24.96 8.19
CA CYS A 298 -22.64 24.37 7.40
C CYS A 298 -23.13 24.16 5.95
N SER A 299 -22.55 24.86 4.98
CA SER A 299 -22.74 24.58 3.56
C SER A 299 -21.67 23.62 3.07
N ARG A 300 -22.07 22.59 2.32
CA ARG A 300 -21.17 21.55 1.80
C ARG A 300 -21.18 21.59 0.28
N THR A 301 -20.00 21.49 -0.32
CA THR A 301 -19.84 21.32 -1.77
C THR A 301 -20.26 19.92 -2.22
N SER A 302 -20.36 19.66 -3.53
CA SER A 302 -20.47 18.29 -4.03
C SER A 302 -19.19 17.50 -3.73
N TRP A 303 -19.29 16.18 -3.56
CA TRP A 303 -18.13 15.31 -3.43
C TRP A 303 -17.34 15.27 -4.73
N PHE A 304 -16.03 15.47 -4.63
CA PHE A 304 -15.08 15.12 -5.68
C PHE A 304 -14.54 13.72 -5.38
N GLY A 305 -14.92 12.73 -6.19
CA GLY A 305 -14.57 11.33 -5.99
C GLY A 305 -13.61 10.80 -7.04
N LEU A 306 -12.56 10.11 -6.61
CA LEU A 306 -11.63 9.37 -7.45
C LEU A 306 -11.86 7.87 -7.24
N GLN A 307 -12.32 7.16 -8.29
CA GLN A 307 -12.54 5.71 -8.28
C GLN A 307 -11.34 5.00 -8.88
N PHE A 308 -10.81 4.00 -8.18
CA PHE A 308 -9.68 3.19 -8.63
C PHE A 308 -10.13 1.75 -8.92
N ASN A 309 -9.52 1.12 -9.94
CA ASN A 309 -9.64 -0.33 -10.16
C ASN A 309 -8.86 -1.13 -9.13
N PHE A 310 -7.78 -0.54 -8.63
CA PHE A 310 -6.97 -1.02 -7.52
C PHE A 310 -6.42 0.20 -6.80
N LEU A 311 -6.76 0.33 -5.52
CA LEU A 311 -6.22 1.39 -4.67
C LEU A 311 -5.03 0.83 -3.88
N PRO A 312 -3.78 1.31 -4.13
CA PRO A 312 -2.64 0.88 -3.35
C PRO A 312 -2.85 1.16 -1.85
N PRO A 313 -2.60 0.20 -0.93
CA PRO A 313 -2.91 0.36 0.49
C PRO A 313 -2.26 1.58 1.16
N ALA A 314 -1.10 2.01 0.66
CA ALA A 314 -0.37 3.16 1.20
C ALA A 314 -0.85 4.52 0.64
N LEU A 315 -1.59 4.54 -0.49
CA LEU A 315 -1.89 5.79 -1.20
C LEU A 315 -2.63 6.80 -0.31
N PHE A 316 -3.61 6.32 0.47
CA PHE A 316 -4.35 7.20 1.37
C PHE A 316 -3.45 7.84 2.45
N ASN A 317 -2.47 7.10 2.97
CA ASN A 317 -1.52 7.67 3.94
C ASN A 317 -0.65 8.76 3.29
N HIS A 318 -0.18 8.56 2.05
CA HIS A 318 0.54 9.60 1.30
C HIS A 318 -0.31 10.86 1.10
N ILE A 319 -1.60 10.70 0.80
CA ILE A 319 -2.56 11.81 0.69
C ILE A 319 -2.69 12.55 2.03
N LEU A 320 -2.88 11.82 3.13
CA LEU A 320 -2.94 12.43 4.47
C LEU A 320 -1.66 13.18 4.80
N VAL A 321 -0.48 12.58 4.60
CA VAL A 321 0.81 13.23 4.84
C VAL A 321 0.98 14.50 4.00
N THR A 322 0.58 14.45 2.73
CA THR A 322 0.61 15.62 1.83
C THR A 322 -0.25 16.76 2.39
N PHE A 323 -1.45 16.46 2.87
CA PHE A 323 -2.32 17.47 3.47
C PHE A 323 -1.80 17.96 4.83
N LEU A 324 -1.19 17.10 5.65
CA LEU A 324 -0.56 17.50 6.91
C LEU A 324 0.62 18.46 6.72
N LYS A 325 1.33 18.34 5.59
CA LYS A 325 2.40 19.25 5.18
C LYS A 325 1.88 20.59 4.65
N LYS A 326 0.57 20.76 4.41
CA LYS A 326 0.00 21.95 3.74
C LYS A 326 -1.07 22.67 4.54
N TYR A 327 -1.83 21.95 5.35
CA TYR A 327 -3.00 22.46 6.06
C TYR A 327 -2.96 22.03 7.53
N SER A 328 -3.46 22.88 8.43
CA SER A 328 -3.60 22.51 9.83
C SER A 328 -4.74 21.51 10.01
N LEU A 329 -4.55 20.54 10.90
CA LEU A 329 -5.60 19.59 11.25
C LEU A 329 -6.72 20.27 12.03
N CYS A 330 -7.96 19.95 11.67
CA CYS A 330 -9.10 20.36 12.46
C CYS A 330 -9.06 19.65 13.81
N ILE A 331 -9.44 20.38 14.86
CA ILE A 331 -9.58 19.86 16.21
C ILE A 331 -11.06 19.54 16.46
N VAL A 332 -11.32 18.38 17.05
CA VAL A 332 -12.64 17.84 17.34
C VAL A 332 -12.75 17.47 18.83
N GLY A 333 -13.87 17.82 19.48
CA GLY A 333 -14.14 17.49 20.88
C GLY A 333 -13.04 17.94 21.84
N ASP A 334 -12.57 17.02 22.70
CA ASP A 334 -11.52 17.20 23.72
C ASP A 334 -10.11 17.34 23.11
N ARG A 335 -9.94 18.23 22.13
CA ARG A 335 -8.66 18.51 21.46
C ARG A 335 -8.09 17.36 20.62
N ARG A 336 -8.92 16.38 20.22
CA ARG A 336 -8.49 15.31 19.33
C ARG A 336 -8.34 15.86 17.92
N LEU A 337 -7.22 15.56 17.28
CA LEU A 337 -7.05 15.89 15.86
C LEU A 337 -7.94 15.00 15.00
N ALA A 338 -8.59 15.60 14.01
CA ALA A 338 -9.52 14.95 13.11
C ALA A 338 -8.81 14.13 12.02
N ILE A 339 -7.96 13.19 12.45
CA ILE A 339 -7.24 12.27 11.59
C ILE A 339 -7.45 10.83 12.05
N TYR A 340 -7.91 10.01 11.12
CA TYR A 340 -8.33 8.63 11.33
C TYR A 340 -7.81 7.78 10.18
N ARG A 341 -7.96 6.46 10.30
CA ARG A 341 -7.50 5.50 9.29
C ARG A 341 -8.13 5.77 7.90
N ASP A 342 -9.37 6.20 7.90
CA ASP A 342 -10.25 6.31 6.74
C ASP A 342 -10.66 7.76 6.42
N VAL A 343 -10.30 8.73 7.26
CA VAL A 343 -10.72 10.11 7.08
C VAL A 343 -9.73 11.11 7.71
N GLY A 344 -9.54 12.24 7.03
CA GLY A 344 -8.83 13.41 7.56
C GLY A 344 -9.64 14.68 7.31
N VAL A 345 -9.66 15.58 8.30
CA VAL A 345 -10.29 16.90 8.19
C VAL A 345 -9.27 17.99 8.44
N PHE A 346 -9.13 18.89 7.47
CA PHE A 346 -8.09 19.91 7.43
C PHE A 346 -8.71 21.30 7.31
N ASP A 347 -8.16 22.28 8.03
CA ASP A 347 -8.56 23.68 7.90
C ASP A 347 -7.84 24.30 6.69
N LEU A 348 -8.61 24.80 5.72
CA LEU A 348 -8.08 25.39 4.48
C LEU A 348 -7.64 26.85 4.65
N GLU A 349 -8.13 27.52 5.68
CA GLU A 349 -7.89 28.94 5.94
C GLU A 349 -7.64 29.20 7.42
N THR A 350 -6.97 30.30 7.74
CA THR A 350 -6.72 30.74 9.12
C THR A 350 -8.01 31.03 9.90
N SER A 351 -9.08 31.42 9.20
CA SER A 351 -10.41 31.60 9.75
C SER A 351 -11.01 30.28 10.28
N LYS A 352 -10.44 29.12 9.92
CA LYS A 352 -10.93 27.75 10.24
C LYS A 352 -12.38 27.48 9.84
N CYS A 353 -12.99 28.37 9.06
CA CYS A 353 -14.37 28.27 8.60
C CYS A 353 -14.51 27.41 7.35
N LEU A 354 -13.43 27.26 6.58
CA LEU A 354 -13.37 26.35 5.44
C LEU A 354 -12.56 25.11 5.80
N LYS A 355 -13.19 23.94 5.65
CA LYS A 355 -12.60 22.64 5.95
C LYS A 355 -12.60 21.74 4.74
N LEU A 356 -11.50 21.04 4.51
CA LEU A 356 -11.38 19.96 3.55
C LEU A 356 -11.52 18.63 4.27
N VAL A 357 -12.54 17.86 3.90
CA VAL A 357 -12.73 16.48 4.34
C VAL A 357 -12.24 15.57 3.25
N VAL A 358 -11.40 14.61 3.61
CA VAL A 358 -10.85 13.60 2.71
C VAL A 358 -11.14 12.25 3.33
N CYS A 359 -11.81 11.37 2.60
CA CYS A 359 -12.20 10.07 3.09
C CYS A 359 -11.91 8.94 2.10
N LEU A 360 -11.69 7.77 2.67
CA LEU A 360 -11.40 6.52 2.00
C LEU A 360 -12.64 5.62 2.08
N SER A 361 -13.06 5.06 0.95
CA SER A 361 -14.13 4.06 0.89
C SER A 361 -13.77 3.01 -0.15
N GLU A 362 -13.65 1.75 0.26
CA GLU A 362 -13.27 0.61 -0.58
C GLU A 362 -12.09 0.90 -1.53
N ASN A 363 -12.35 1.23 -2.80
CA ASN A 363 -11.36 1.58 -3.82
C ASN A 363 -11.48 3.03 -4.30
N SER A 364 -11.92 3.93 -3.42
CA SER A 364 -12.23 5.31 -3.77
C SER A 364 -11.71 6.26 -2.71
N VAL A 365 -11.22 7.41 -3.18
CA VAL A 365 -10.88 8.55 -2.34
C VAL A 365 -11.84 9.67 -2.69
N ALA A 366 -12.56 10.18 -1.70
CA ALA A 366 -13.52 11.27 -1.86
C ALA A 366 -13.08 12.49 -1.07
N MET A 367 -13.34 13.66 -1.63
CA MET A 367 -13.01 14.96 -1.04
C MET A 367 -14.23 15.87 -1.06
N GLN A 368 -14.44 16.64 0.01
CA GLN A 368 -15.51 17.63 0.08
C GLN A 368 -15.05 18.83 0.89
N VAL A 369 -15.43 20.02 0.42
CA VAL A 369 -15.21 21.26 1.17
C VAL A 369 -16.47 21.61 1.95
N TRP A 370 -16.30 21.87 3.24
CA TRP A 370 -17.32 22.33 4.17
C TRP A 370 -17.05 23.78 4.56
N GLN A 371 -18.07 24.61 4.49
CA GLN A 371 -18.01 26.02 4.86
C GLN A 371 -18.94 26.26 6.05
N PHE A 372 -18.37 26.76 7.13
CA PHE A 372 -19.04 27.15 8.35
C PHE A 372 -19.22 28.68 8.36
N LYS A 373 -20.36 29.18 8.84
CA LYS A 373 -20.54 30.63 9.03
C LYS A 373 -19.91 31.08 10.35
N GLU A 374 -19.16 32.19 10.31
CA GLU A 374 -18.75 32.92 11.50
C GLU A 374 -19.99 33.58 12.13
N GLU A 375 -20.32 33.24 13.38
CA GLU A 375 -21.07 34.17 14.23
C GLU A 375 -20.06 34.91 15.10
N GLU A 376 -20.07 36.24 15.01
CA GLU A 376 -19.39 37.21 15.88
C GLU A 376 -18.14 36.68 16.63
N GLY A 377 -17.07 36.42 15.87
CA GLY A 377 -15.71 36.30 16.42
C GLY A 377 -15.35 35.02 17.16
N ILE A 378 -16.18 33.96 17.14
CA ILE A 378 -15.84 32.68 17.77
C ILE A 378 -16.02 31.53 16.78
N CYS A 379 -14.92 30.91 16.38
CA CYS A 379 -14.95 29.60 15.74
C CYS A 379 -15.55 28.57 16.72
N TYR A 380 -16.67 27.94 16.35
CA TYR A 380 -17.45 27.02 17.22
C TYR A 380 -16.66 25.84 17.83
N HIS A 381 -15.41 25.60 17.41
CA HIS A 381 -14.52 24.62 18.04
C HIS A 381 -14.01 25.04 19.42
N GLU A 382 -14.17 26.29 19.84
CA GLU A 382 -13.77 26.74 21.18
C GLU A 382 -14.86 26.50 22.26
N LYS A 383 -16.08 26.13 21.88
CA LYS A 383 -17.15 25.79 22.83
C LYS A 383 -17.31 24.27 22.93
N GLY A 384 -16.28 23.59 23.45
CA GLY A 384 -16.42 22.25 24.01
C GLY A 384 -16.79 22.34 25.49
N ASN A 385 -18.06 22.04 25.79
CA ASN A 385 -18.65 21.68 27.09
C ASN A 385 -18.10 22.36 28.36
N THR A 386 -18.82 23.39 28.83
CA THR A 386 -19.03 23.62 30.28
C THR A 386 -20.03 22.63 30.85
#